data_AF-A0A1F8B4V7-F1
#
_entry.id   AF-A0A1F8B4V7-F1
#
_cell.length_a   1.000
_cell.length_b   1.000
_cell.length_c   1.000
_cell.angle_alpha   90.00
_cell.angle_beta   90.00
_cell.angle_gamma   90.00
#
_symmetry.space_group_name_H-M   'P 1'
#
loop_
_entity.id
_entity.type
_entity.pdbx_description
1 polymer ?
#
loop_
_entity_poly.entity_id
_entity_poly.type
_entity_poly.pdbx_seq_one_letter_code
_entity_poly.pdbx_strand_id
1 'polypeptide(L)'
;MEVCNASYGNNGWLGLAQIWVSGGHITQGVTKVNDTYFNTTTYNTPAWRNLVMCQEVGHNFGLDHQDENFNNTNLGTCMDYTSNPDPNQHPNQHDYEQLETVYAHLDSFTTIQSGTQKLPLGLSIAGGALNSDFENRSEWGKELKNNGNVALYERDFGGGQKIFTFIIWAQ
;
A
#
# COMPACT_ATOMS: atom_id res chain seq x y z
N MET A 1 -0.78 -9.66 6.74
CA MET A 1 -1.36 -8.74 5.75
C MET A 1 -2.86 -9.00 5.67
N GLU A 2 -3.66 -7.95 5.53
CA GLU A 2 -5.08 -8.06 5.19
C GLU A 2 -5.34 -7.33 3.86
N VAL A 3 -6.16 -7.91 3.00
CA VAL A 3 -6.54 -7.31 1.71
C VAL A 3 -8.05 -7.22 1.69
N CYS A 4 -8.56 -6.01 1.52
CA CYS A 4 -9.99 -5.70 1.61
C CYS A 4 -10.47 -4.89 0.40
N ASN A 5 -11.72 -5.11 0.01
CA ASN A 5 -12.46 -4.22 -0.86
C ASN A 5 -13.76 -3.79 -0.18
N ALA A 6 -14.14 -2.53 -0.35
CA ALA A 6 -15.44 -2.02 0.06
C ALA A 6 -15.77 -0.74 -0.72
N SER A 7 -17.02 -0.27 -0.59
CA SER A 7 -17.41 1.06 -1.07
C SER A 7 -17.03 2.11 -0.01
N TYR A 8 -15.86 2.74 -0.16
CA TYR A 8 -15.34 3.76 0.76
C TYR A 8 -15.77 5.18 0.40
N GLY A 9 -16.64 5.34 -0.61
CA GLY A 9 -17.15 6.62 -1.06
C GLY A 9 -16.22 7.36 -2.02
N ASN A 10 -16.65 8.55 -2.44
CA ASN A 10 -15.92 9.42 -3.37
C ASN A 10 -14.85 10.23 -2.62
N ASN A 11 -13.79 9.57 -2.18
CA ASN A 11 -12.72 10.11 -1.33
C ASN A 11 -11.41 10.40 -2.08
N GLY A 12 -11.39 10.15 -3.39
CA GLY A 12 -10.31 10.47 -4.30
C GLY A 12 -9.40 9.29 -4.66
N TRP A 13 -9.38 8.19 -3.92
CA TRP A 13 -8.40 7.12 -4.12
C TRP A 13 -9.02 5.82 -4.67
N LEU A 14 -8.30 5.17 -5.59
CA LEU A 14 -8.59 3.84 -6.13
C LEU A 14 -8.08 2.74 -5.20
N GLY A 15 -6.85 2.91 -4.74
CA GLY A 15 -6.13 2.00 -3.85
C GLY A 15 -5.46 2.75 -2.71
N LEU A 16 -5.31 2.05 -1.59
CA LEU A 16 -4.57 2.50 -0.42
C LEU A 16 -3.86 1.28 0.20
N ALA A 17 -2.55 1.39 0.41
CA ALA A 17 -1.77 0.46 1.21
C ALA A 17 -1.19 1.14 2.43
N GLN A 18 -1.16 0.40 3.54
CA GLN A 18 -0.54 0.86 4.77
C GLN A 18 0.36 -0.22 5.35
N ILE A 19 1.59 0.18 5.69
CA ILE A 19 2.54 -0.66 6.40
C ILE A 19 2.90 -0.05 7.75
N TRP A 20 2.96 -0.91 8.76
CA TRP A 20 3.50 -0.59 10.06
C TRP A 20 4.95 -1.04 10.08
N VAL A 21 5.84 -0.12 10.41
CA VAL A 21 7.27 -0.38 10.49
C VAL A 21 7.72 -0.23 11.94
N SER A 22 8.47 -1.21 12.43
CA SER A 22 9.11 -1.18 13.74
C SER A 22 10.52 -1.73 13.63
N GLY A 23 11.53 -0.93 14.03
CA GLY A 23 12.92 -1.38 14.04
C GLY A 23 13.42 -1.87 12.68
N GLY A 24 12.99 -1.23 11.58
CA GLY A 24 13.38 -1.58 10.21
C GLY A 24 12.57 -2.72 9.57
N HIS A 25 11.62 -3.32 10.27
CA HIS A 25 10.80 -4.43 9.76
C HIS A 25 9.37 -3.98 9.52
N ILE A 26 8.75 -4.47 8.45
CA ILE A 26 7.30 -4.38 8.24
C ILE A 26 6.63 -5.40 9.17
N THR A 27 5.90 -4.92 10.16
CA THR A 27 5.22 -5.78 11.14
C THR A 27 3.78 -6.07 10.74
N GLN A 28 3.16 -5.18 9.97
CA GLN A 28 1.77 -5.30 9.51
C GLN A 28 1.60 -4.60 8.17
N GLY A 29 0.61 -5.06 7.39
CA GLY A 29 0.26 -4.49 6.09
C GLY A 29 -1.24 -4.63 5.84
N VAL A 30 -1.87 -3.59 5.29
CA VAL A 30 -3.27 -3.60 4.85
C VAL A 30 -3.35 -3.01 3.45
N THR A 31 -4.07 -3.69 2.56
CA THR A 31 -4.46 -3.15 1.24
C THR A 31 -5.97 -2.93 1.23
N LYS A 32 -6.41 -1.75 0.79
CA LYS A 32 -7.81 -1.43 0.56
C LYS A 32 -8.00 -0.97 -0.88
N VAL A 33 -8.99 -1.53 -1.57
CA VAL A 33 -9.41 -1.09 -2.90
C VAL A 33 -10.84 -0.56 -2.87
N ASN A 34 -11.08 0.57 -3.56
CA ASN A 34 -12.33 1.31 -3.44
C ASN A 34 -13.35 0.96 -4.52
N ASP A 35 -14.32 0.12 -4.16
CA ASP A 35 -15.41 -0.30 -5.06
C ASP A 35 -16.30 0.86 -5.49
N THR A 36 -16.31 2.00 -4.78
CA THR A 36 -17.01 3.19 -5.27
C THR A 36 -16.47 3.65 -6.62
N TYR A 37 -15.14 3.60 -6.82
CA TYR A 37 -14.52 3.90 -8.11
C TYR A 37 -14.52 2.71 -9.06
N PHE A 38 -14.23 1.50 -8.57
CA PHE A 38 -14.20 0.30 -9.40
C PHE A 38 -15.57 -0.13 -9.94
N ASN A 39 -16.67 0.48 -9.50
CA ASN A 39 -18.00 0.31 -10.09
C ASN A 39 -18.34 1.36 -11.18
N THR A 40 -17.40 2.25 -11.52
CA THR A 40 -17.54 3.22 -12.63
C THR A 40 -17.05 2.64 -13.95
N THR A 41 -17.52 3.17 -15.08
CA THR A 41 -17.11 2.72 -16.42
C THR A 41 -15.60 2.81 -16.65
N THR A 42 -14.94 3.84 -16.08
CA THR A 42 -13.50 4.07 -16.26
C THR A 42 -12.66 2.95 -15.64
N TYR A 43 -12.99 2.54 -14.41
CA TYR A 43 -12.15 1.63 -13.62
C TYR A 43 -12.67 0.20 -13.54
N ASN A 44 -13.91 -0.07 -13.96
CA ASN A 44 -14.50 -1.42 -13.89
C ASN A 44 -14.00 -2.36 -15.00
N THR A 45 -12.69 -2.59 -15.04
CA THR A 45 -12.05 -3.56 -15.93
C THR A 45 -11.14 -4.49 -15.11
N PRO A 46 -10.89 -5.74 -15.58
CA PRO A 46 -9.91 -6.60 -14.93
C PRO A 46 -8.52 -5.95 -14.86
N ALA A 47 -8.11 -5.23 -15.90
CA ALA A 47 -6.79 -4.59 -15.95
C ALA A 47 -6.61 -3.55 -14.86
N TRP A 48 -7.56 -2.63 -14.67
CA TRP A 48 -7.49 -1.63 -13.60
C TRP A 48 -7.52 -2.26 -12.21
N ARG A 49 -8.38 -3.26 -11.99
CA ARG A 49 -8.48 -3.97 -10.71
C ARG A 49 -7.17 -4.69 -10.39
N ASN A 50 -6.58 -5.36 -11.38
CA ASN A 50 -5.32 -6.09 -11.22
C ASN A 50 -4.15 -5.13 -10.97
N LEU A 51 -4.04 -4.03 -11.75
CA LEU A 51 -2.99 -3.02 -11.57
C LEU A 51 -2.96 -2.49 -10.13
N VAL A 52 -4.09 -1.94 -9.67
CA VAL A 52 -4.18 -1.33 -8.34
C VAL A 52 -3.96 -2.36 -7.24
N MET A 53 -4.55 -3.56 -7.36
CA MET A 53 -4.31 -4.61 -6.38
C MET A 53 -2.83 -5.03 -6.33
N CYS A 54 -2.18 -5.11 -7.48
CA CYS A 54 -0.79 -5.53 -7.55
C CYS A 54 0.16 -4.49 -6.94
N GLN A 55 -0.07 -3.19 -7.23
CA GLN A 55 0.68 -2.09 -6.62
C GLN A 55 0.54 -2.08 -5.10
N GLU A 56 -0.69 -2.05 -4.59
CA GLU A 56 -0.93 -1.88 -3.17
C GLU A 56 -0.50 -3.12 -2.36
N VAL A 57 -0.56 -4.32 -2.93
CA VAL A 57 0.05 -5.51 -2.33
C VAL A 57 1.58 -5.42 -2.37
N GLY A 58 2.17 -4.95 -3.47
CA GLY A 58 3.61 -4.71 -3.59
C GLY A 58 4.13 -3.74 -2.53
N HIS A 59 3.43 -2.62 -2.31
CA HIS A 59 3.73 -1.68 -1.23
C HIS A 59 3.70 -2.31 0.16
N ASN A 60 2.79 -3.27 0.41
CA ASN A 60 2.78 -4.00 1.68
C ASN A 60 4.01 -4.89 1.90
N PHE A 61 4.72 -5.24 0.84
CA PHE A 61 6.02 -5.92 0.90
C PHE A 61 7.22 -4.95 0.83
N GLY A 62 6.97 -3.64 0.88
CA GLY A 62 8.00 -2.61 0.89
C GLY A 62 8.52 -2.21 -0.49
N LEU A 63 7.85 -2.61 -1.57
CA LEU A 63 8.20 -2.13 -2.91
C LEU A 63 7.76 -0.68 -3.11
N ASP A 64 8.60 0.11 -3.79
CA ASP A 64 8.27 1.46 -4.29
C ASP A 64 8.09 1.40 -5.81
N HIS A 65 7.54 2.48 -6.39
CA HIS A 65 7.37 2.58 -7.84
C HIS A 65 8.71 2.56 -8.59
N GLN A 66 8.78 1.80 -9.69
CA GLN A 66 9.82 1.90 -10.70
C GLN A 66 9.61 3.13 -11.60
N ASP A 67 8.35 3.46 -11.89
CA ASP A 67 7.96 4.64 -12.64
C ASP A 67 6.62 5.21 -12.15
N GLU A 68 6.53 6.53 -12.18
CA GLU A 68 5.33 7.27 -11.78
C GLU A 68 4.85 8.26 -12.85
N ASN A 69 5.49 8.26 -14.02
CA ASN A 69 5.06 9.09 -15.13
C ASN A 69 3.88 8.45 -15.85
N PHE A 70 2.68 8.79 -15.40
CA PHE A 70 1.39 8.26 -15.89
C PHE A 70 1.19 8.16 -17.42
N ASN A 71 1.90 8.98 -18.19
CA ASN A 71 1.69 9.10 -19.64
C ASN A 71 2.85 8.55 -20.48
N ASN A 72 3.90 7.97 -19.89
CA ASN A 72 4.99 7.39 -20.66
C ASN A 72 4.75 5.91 -20.99
N THR A 73 5.73 5.30 -21.66
CA THR A 73 5.66 3.89 -22.03
C THR A 73 5.82 3.01 -20.81
N ASN A 74 4.86 2.11 -20.62
CA ASN A 74 4.90 1.14 -19.54
C ASN A 74 6.16 0.28 -19.53
N LEU A 75 6.63 0.00 -18.31
CA LEU A 75 7.72 -0.92 -18.01
C LEU A 75 7.26 -2.38 -17.84
N GLY A 76 5.94 -2.64 -17.83
CA GLY A 76 5.38 -3.99 -17.71
C GLY A 76 5.57 -4.60 -16.33
N THR A 77 5.50 -3.77 -15.29
CA THR A 77 5.64 -4.13 -13.87
C THR A 77 4.41 -3.69 -13.12
N CYS A 78 4.12 -4.35 -12.00
CA CYS A 78 3.11 -3.88 -11.09
C CYS A 78 3.46 -2.51 -10.53
N MET A 79 4.73 -2.22 -10.25
CA MET A 79 5.19 -0.98 -9.61
C MET A 79 5.37 0.17 -10.61
N ASP A 80 4.58 0.21 -11.68
CA ASP A 80 4.57 1.29 -12.68
C ASP A 80 3.16 1.89 -12.77
N TYR A 81 3.06 3.18 -12.45
CA TYR A 81 1.81 3.92 -12.49
C TYR A 81 1.53 4.49 -13.88
N THR A 82 0.38 4.13 -14.45
CA THR A 82 0.10 4.31 -15.89
C THR A 82 -1.36 4.62 -16.18
N SER A 83 -1.59 5.33 -17.29
CA SER A 83 -2.90 5.52 -17.91
C SER A 83 -3.41 4.29 -18.68
N ASN A 84 -2.53 3.31 -18.96
CA ASN A 84 -2.83 2.08 -19.66
C ASN A 84 -2.50 0.86 -18.78
N PRO A 85 -3.46 0.27 -18.06
CA PRO A 85 -3.18 -0.79 -17.10
C PRO A 85 -2.81 -2.14 -17.72
N ASP A 86 -3.09 -2.37 -19.01
CA ASP A 86 -3.01 -3.71 -19.63
C ASP A 86 -1.64 -4.41 -19.42
N PRO A 87 -0.48 -3.75 -19.58
CA PRO A 87 0.84 -4.36 -19.38
C PRO A 87 1.28 -4.50 -17.92
N ASN A 88 0.66 -3.77 -16.98
CA ASN A 88 1.18 -3.56 -15.62
C ASN A 88 0.40 -4.34 -14.55
N GLN A 89 -0.27 -5.42 -14.95
CA GLN A 89 -1.15 -6.19 -14.07
C GLN A 89 -0.41 -7.13 -13.10
N HIS A 90 0.90 -7.33 -13.28
CA HIS A 90 1.69 -8.34 -12.57
C HIS A 90 3.14 -7.87 -12.32
N PRO A 91 3.83 -8.42 -11.31
CA PRO A 91 5.23 -8.10 -11.04
C PRO A 91 6.14 -8.55 -12.19
N ASN A 92 7.20 -7.77 -12.44
CA ASN A 92 8.27 -8.13 -13.35
C ASN A 92 9.50 -8.68 -12.58
N GLN A 93 10.55 -8.98 -13.32
CA GLN A 93 11.81 -9.49 -12.75
C GLN A 93 12.42 -8.56 -11.70
N HIS A 94 12.41 -7.24 -11.94
CA HIS A 94 12.96 -6.26 -11.00
C HIS A 94 12.18 -6.24 -9.68
N ASP A 95 10.86 -6.41 -9.70
CA ASP A 95 10.06 -6.49 -8.47
C ASP A 95 10.49 -7.68 -7.60
N TYR A 96 10.74 -8.84 -8.20
CA TYR A 96 11.24 -10.01 -7.48
C TYR A 96 12.67 -9.82 -6.95
N GLU A 97 13.55 -9.14 -7.69
CA GLU A 97 14.90 -8.81 -7.23
C GLU A 97 14.89 -7.86 -6.03
N GLN A 98 13.96 -6.90 -6.01
CA GLN A 98 13.75 -6.04 -4.84
C GLN A 98 13.25 -6.86 -3.64
N LEU A 99 12.30 -7.78 -3.84
CA LEU A 99 11.84 -8.67 -2.77
C LEU A 99 12.99 -9.54 -2.22
N GLU A 100 13.84 -10.10 -3.08
CA GLU A 100 15.02 -10.84 -2.63
C GLU A 100 15.95 -9.94 -1.80
N THR A 101 16.20 -8.73 -2.26
CA THR A 101 17.05 -7.77 -1.54
C THR A 101 16.46 -7.39 -0.17
N VAL A 102 15.15 -7.16 -0.10
CA VAL A 102 14.45 -6.78 1.13
C VAL A 102 14.43 -7.95 2.12
N TYR A 103 14.20 -9.19 1.66
CA TYR A 103 13.89 -10.33 2.53
C TYR A 103 15.01 -11.39 2.65
N ALA A 104 16.18 -11.21 2.03
CA ALA A 104 17.30 -12.15 2.14
C ALA A 104 18.01 -12.14 3.52
N HIS A 105 17.63 -11.25 4.43
CA HIS A 105 18.20 -11.19 5.78
C HIS A 105 17.57 -12.25 6.70
N LEU A 106 18.32 -12.64 7.74
CA LEU A 106 17.82 -13.51 8.79
C LEU A 106 17.27 -12.70 9.95
N ASP A 107 16.05 -13.01 10.37
CA ASP A 107 15.46 -12.44 11.57
C ASP A 107 15.79 -13.29 12.80
N SER A 108 16.06 -12.63 13.92
CA SER A 108 16.29 -13.31 15.21
C SER A 108 14.99 -13.69 15.93
N PHE A 109 13.83 -13.32 15.40
CA PHE A 109 12.50 -13.62 15.93
C PHE A 109 11.46 -13.68 14.80
N THR A 110 10.29 -14.28 15.05
CA THR A 110 9.16 -14.28 14.12
C THR A 110 7.97 -13.54 14.74
N THR A 111 7.24 -12.79 13.90
CA THR A 111 6.01 -12.08 14.30
C THR A 111 4.74 -12.89 14.07
N ILE A 112 4.84 -14.13 13.59
CA ILE A 112 3.68 -15.01 13.36
C ILE A 112 3.07 -15.42 14.71
N GLN A 113 1.98 -14.76 15.09
CA GLN A 113 1.18 -15.10 16.26
C GLN A 113 0.02 -16.03 15.85
N SER A 114 -0.11 -17.20 16.48
CA SER A 114 -1.25 -18.10 16.28
C SER A 114 -2.56 -17.36 16.57
N GLY A 115 -3.40 -17.22 15.55
CA GLY A 115 -4.54 -16.31 15.55
C GLY A 115 -5.60 -16.60 16.60
N THR A 116 -5.86 -15.63 17.49
CA THR A 116 -7.11 -15.49 18.27
C THR A 116 -7.35 -14.04 18.76
N GLN A 117 -6.93 -13.01 18.02
CA GLN A 117 -7.23 -11.62 18.40
C GLN A 117 -7.58 -10.79 17.16
N LYS A 118 -8.77 -10.17 17.15
CA LYS A 118 -9.24 -9.20 16.15
C LYS A 118 -8.61 -7.80 16.32
N LEU A 119 -7.45 -7.72 16.95
CA LEU A 119 -6.70 -6.49 17.17
C LEU A 119 -5.20 -6.80 17.07
N PRO A 120 -4.37 -5.89 16.55
CA PRO A 120 -2.93 -6.07 16.57
C PRO A 120 -2.42 -6.12 18.01
N LEU A 121 -1.79 -7.22 18.40
CA LEU A 121 -1.10 -7.34 19.68
C LEU A 121 0.40 -7.59 19.43
N GLY A 122 1.21 -6.61 19.83
CA GLY A 122 2.67 -6.57 19.66
C GLY A 122 3.21 -5.15 19.58
N LEU A 123 2.31 -4.20 19.34
CA LEU A 123 2.60 -2.79 19.25
C LEU A 123 2.01 -2.19 20.53
N SER A 124 2.87 -1.81 21.48
CA SER A 124 2.52 -0.86 22.53
C SER A 124 2.35 0.52 21.89
N ILE A 125 1.44 0.61 20.91
CA ILE A 125 1.06 1.87 20.29
C ILE A 125 0.33 2.61 21.37
N ALA A 126 0.82 3.79 21.72
CA ALA A 126 0.04 4.76 22.46
C ALA A 126 -1.40 4.75 21.91
N GLY A 127 -2.41 4.74 22.79
CA GLY A 127 -3.81 4.45 22.47
C GLY A 127 -4.49 5.30 21.36
N GLY A 128 -3.77 6.18 20.67
CA GLY A 128 -4.22 6.90 19.48
C GLY A 128 -4.36 6.04 18.21
N ALA A 129 -3.68 4.89 18.08
CA ALA A 129 -3.83 4.02 16.89
C ALA A 129 -5.01 3.03 16.97
N LEU A 130 -5.65 2.90 18.13
CA LEU A 130 -6.84 2.05 18.30
C LEU A 130 -8.15 2.76 17.89
N ASN A 131 -8.11 4.08 17.75
CA ASN A 131 -9.23 4.92 17.34
C ASN A 131 -8.95 5.68 16.03
N SER A 132 -7.84 5.37 15.35
CA SER A 132 -7.46 6.06 14.12
C SER A 132 -8.31 5.59 12.95
N ASP A 133 -8.96 6.54 12.29
CA ASP A 133 -9.58 6.30 10.99
C ASP A 133 -8.47 6.23 9.94
N PHE A 134 -8.06 5.01 9.61
CA PHE A 134 -7.01 4.72 8.65
C PHE A 134 -7.32 5.22 7.22
N GLU A 135 -8.58 5.54 6.91
CA GLU A 135 -9.01 6.11 5.63
C GLU A 135 -8.99 7.65 5.64
N ASN A 136 -8.92 8.26 6.82
CA ASN A 136 -8.94 9.71 6.96
C ASN A 136 -7.56 10.31 6.69
N ARG A 137 -7.47 11.11 5.63
CA ARG A 137 -6.22 11.79 5.22
C ARG A 137 -5.56 12.61 6.33
N SER A 138 -6.34 13.20 7.24
CA SER A 138 -5.79 13.97 8.38
C SER A 138 -4.99 13.10 9.36
N GLU A 139 -5.18 11.79 9.28
CA GLU A 139 -4.53 10.79 10.13
C GLU A 139 -3.34 10.09 9.47
N TRP A 140 -3.01 10.40 8.21
CA TRP A 140 -1.87 9.78 7.52
C TRP A 140 -0.51 10.38 7.87
N GLY A 141 -0.50 11.55 8.53
CA GLY A 141 0.72 12.22 8.97
C GLY A 141 1.33 13.11 7.89
N LYS A 142 2.66 13.15 7.83
CA LYS A 142 3.43 14.03 6.96
C LYS A 142 3.42 13.49 5.52
N GLU A 143 3.08 14.34 4.55
CA GLU A 143 3.27 14.02 3.13
C GLU A 143 4.76 13.96 2.80
N LEU A 144 5.22 12.83 2.27
CA LEU A 144 6.59 12.62 1.81
C LEU A 144 6.71 12.79 0.29
N LYS A 145 5.69 12.35 -0.45
CA LYS A 145 5.63 12.39 -1.91
C LYS A 145 4.19 12.56 -2.36
N ASN A 146 3.96 13.39 -3.36
CA ASN A 146 2.66 13.52 -4.02
C ASN A 146 2.84 14.18 -5.40
N ASN A 147 2.39 13.50 -6.44
CA ASN A 147 2.43 14.03 -7.82
C ASN A 147 1.02 14.16 -8.44
N GLY A 148 -0.03 14.06 -7.62
CA GLY A 148 -1.45 14.08 -8.04
C GLY A 148 -1.99 12.72 -8.51
N ASN A 149 -1.10 11.76 -8.73
CA ASN A 149 -1.39 10.44 -9.26
C ASN A 149 -1.21 9.36 -8.19
N VAL A 150 -0.08 9.44 -7.52
CA VAL A 150 0.28 8.61 -6.37
C VAL A 150 0.80 9.50 -5.24
N ALA A 151 0.67 9.05 -4.01
CA ALA A 151 1.20 9.76 -2.85
C ALA A 151 1.70 8.81 -1.77
N LEU A 152 2.66 9.29 -0.98
CA LEU A 152 3.23 8.61 0.18
C LEU A 152 3.19 9.54 1.39
N TYR A 153 2.65 9.04 2.49
CA TYR A 153 2.61 9.72 3.78
C TYR A 153 3.32 8.90 4.85
N GLU A 154 3.87 9.59 5.85
CA GLU A 154 4.49 8.99 7.03
C GLU A 154 3.86 9.55 8.29
N ARG A 155 3.37 8.66 9.15
CA ARG A 155 3.00 8.96 10.54
C ARG A 155 4.02 8.32 11.48
N ASP A 156 4.85 9.16 12.08
CA ASP A 156 5.87 8.74 13.05
C ASP A 156 5.31 8.83 14.48
N PHE A 157 5.41 7.73 15.23
CA PHE A 157 4.98 7.64 16.63
C PHE A 157 6.15 7.74 17.62
N GLY A 158 7.38 7.94 17.11
CA GLY A 158 8.62 7.88 17.88
C GLY A 158 9.07 6.43 18.14
N GLY A 159 10.28 6.28 18.70
CA GLY A 159 10.81 4.96 19.09
C GLY A 159 11.01 3.99 17.92
N GLY A 160 11.13 4.49 16.68
CA GLY A 160 11.26 3.66 15.49
C GLY A 160 9.96 3.03 14.99
N GLN A 161 8.80 3.47 15.51
CA GLN A 161 7.48 3.01 15.09
C GLN A 161 6.86 4.01 14.11
N LYS A 162 6.53 3.53 12.91
CA LYS A 162 5.98 4.37 11.83
C LYS A 162 4.83 3.66 11.11
N ILE A 163 3.93 4.44 10.53
CA ILE A 163 3.00 3.99 9.50
C ILE A 163 3.33 4.73 8.21
N PHE A 164 3.53 3.99 7.13
CA PHE A 164 3.56 4.56 5.78
C PHE A 164 2.23 4.29 5.11
N THR A 165 1.65 5.32 4.47
CA THR A 165 0.41 5.22 3.71
C THR A 165 0.69 5.56 2.25
N PHE A 166 0.52 4.58 1.37
CA PHE A 166 0.61 4.70 -0.08
C PHE A 166 -0.80 4.89 -0.64
N ILE A 167 -0.93 5.76 -1.62
CA ILE A 167 -2.22 6.10 -2.23
C ILE A 167 -2.07 6.09 -3.74
N ILE A 168 -3.03 5.44 -4.40
CA ILE A 168 -3.31 5.63 -5.81
C ILE A 168 -4.55 6.51 -5.95
N TRP A 169 -4.41 7.71 -6.51
CA TRP A 169 -5.52 8.62 -6.77
C TRP A 169 -6.29 8.21 -8.03
N ALA A 170 -7.60 8.40 -7.99
CA ALA A 170 -8.47 8.36 -9.15
C ALA A 170 -8.21 9.61 -10.02
N GLN A 171 -8.03 9.38 -11.31
CA GLN A 171 -7.90 10.39 -12.37
C GLN A 171 -9.25 10.74 -12.99
#